data_AF-V4BBZ9-F1
#
_entry.id   AF-V4BBZ9-F1
#
_cell.length_a   1.000
_cell.length_b   1.000
_cell.length_c   1.000
_cell.angle_alpha   90.00
_cell.angle_beta   90.00
_cell.angle_gamma   90.00
#
_symmetry.space_group_name_H-M   'P 1'
#
loop_
_entity.id
_entity.type
_entity.pdbx_description
1 polymer ?
#
loop_
_entity_poly.entity_id
_entity_poly.type
_entity_poly.pdbx_seq_one_letter_code
_entity_poly.pdbx_strand_id
1 'polypeptide(L)'
;MPDDVNKTLSKLMLEFLWNNKPPSIQYKSVINHKFNGGLGFPDIQSKSYAFALKWLKKLLDPSQCHIWKSVINYFVTEHGNSNATDIFKLYFSKSFIRKLPPFYQVMFNGWDVITQFKRPAPQNLYEMSIQPLFNNPFIVRNNKVLKCDLFSKCGINTIYDIIYYYGISSFLPLSSLLEDCVECEPNPDYVEKMFEIIKSSIPTEWKIIIESETYSNKDAPKPYLLLDDEKIGFDNFTTKFLYKVLLERKAVKPTGFLYWEHNLKKELNWSVTCKNVVDSYKDCKILS
;
A
#
# COMPACT_ATOMS: atom_id res chain seq x y z
N MET A 1 8.23 5.90 -13.01
CA MET A 1 9.02 5.58 -14.22
C MET A 1 8.24 4.53 -15.00
N PRO A 2 8.05 4.69 -16.31
CA PRO A 2 7.38 3.69 -17.14
C PRO A 2 8.05 2.31 -17.01
N ASP A 3 7.26 1.24 -17.05
CA ASP A 3 7.76 -0.12 -16.84
C ASP A 3 8.80 -0.54 -17.88
N ASP A 4 8.67 -0.08 -19.12
CA ASP A 4 9.59 -0.43 -20.21
C ASP A 4 10.98 0.16 -20.00
N VAL A 5 11.05 1.40 -19.50
CA VAL A 5 12.33 2.04 -19.12
C VAL A 5 12.99 1.26 -17.98
N ASN A 6 12.20 0.78 -17.02
CA ASN A 6 12.71 0.01 -15.89
C ASN A 6 13.29 -1.32 -16.33
N LYS A 7 12.56 -2.07 -17.16
CA LYS A 7 13.02 -3.33 -17.74
C LYS A 7 14.29 -3.12 -18.57
N THR A 8 14.33 -2.07 -19.38
CA THR A 8 15.49 -1.76 -20.23
C THR A 8 16.72 -1.43 -19.40
N LEU A 9 16.59 -0.57 -18.39
CA LEU A 9 17.71 -0.20 -17.52
C LEU A 9 18.21 -1.39 -16.69
N SER A 10 17.30 -2.18 -16.11
CA SER A 10 17.67 -3.41 -15.39
C SER A 10 18.40 -4.41 -16.29
N LYS A 11 17.97 -4.55 -17.55
CA LYS A 11 18.64 -5.42 -18.53
C LYS A 11 20.06 -4.93 -18.83
N LEU A 12 20.23 -3.65 -19.16
CA LEU A 12 21.55 -3.05 -19.43
C LEU A 12 22.50 -3.19 -18.23
N MET A 13 21.98 -2.99 -17.02
CA MET A 13 22.76 -3.16 -15.80
C MET A 13 23.21 -4.61 -15.58
N LEU A 14 22.37 -5.59 -15.90
CA LEU A 14 22.73 -7.01 -15.82
C LEU A 14 23.71 -7.43 -16.91
N GLU A 15 23.51 -6.95 -18.14
CA GLU A 15 24.44 -7.16 -19.24
C GLU A 15 25.82 -6.60 -18.89
N PHE A 16 25.88 -5.41 -18.29
CA PHE A 16 27.12 -4.84 -17.79
C PHE A 16 27.75 -5.71 -16.69
N LEU A 17 26.98 -6.14 -15.70
CA LEU A 17 27.47 -6.98 -14.58
C LEU A 17 28.08 -8.29 -15.06
N TRP A 18 27.47 -8.91 -16.08
CA TRP A 18 27.90 -10.21 -16.61
C TRP A 18 28.75 -10.09 -17.88
N ASN A 19 29.16 -8.88 -18.28
CA ASN A 19 29.91 -8.64 -19.52
C ASN A 19 29.25 -9.31 -20.74
N ASN A 20 27.94 -9.08 -20.91
CA ASN A 20 27.06 -9.67 -21.93
C ASN A 20 26.93 -11.21 -21.89
N LYS A 21 27.40 -11.86 -20.82
CA LYS A 21 27.22 -13.31 -20.62
C LYS A 21 25.90 -13.62 -19.91
N PRO A 22 25.39 -14.86 -20.01
CA PRO A 22 24.23 -15.30 -19.25
C PRO A 22 24.44 -15.10 -17.74
N PRO A 23 23.41 -14.65 -16.99
CA PRO A 23 23.52 -14.48 -15.55
C PRO A 23 23.84 -15.79 -14.83
N SER A 24 24.95 -15.82 -14.09
CA SER A 24 25.31 -17.00 -13.27
C SER A 24 24.48 -17.13 -12.00
N ILE A 25 23.90 -16.01 -11.53
CA ILE A 25 23.14 -15.93 -10.29
C ILE A 25 21.80 -15.24 -10.58
N GLN A 26 20.74 -15.73 -9.95
CA GLN A 26 19.41 -15.12 -10.05
C GLN A 26 19.43 -13.66 -9.57
N TYR A 27 18.71 -12.78 -10.28
CA TYR A 27 18.67 -11.34 -9.98
C TYR A 27 18.27 -11.03 -8.53
N LYS A 28 17.28 -11.74 -7.98
CA LYS A 28 16.83 -11.57 -6.59
C LYS A 28 17.95 -11.84 -5.56
N SER A 29 18.86 -12.75 -5.87
CA SER A 29 20.04 -13.01 -5.03
C SER A 29 21.10 -11.93 -5.25
N VAL A 30 21.29 -11.46 -6.49
CA VAL A 30 22.25 -10.40 -6.84
C VAL A 30 21.95 -9.07 -6.13
N ILE A 31 20.68 -8.67 -6.05
CA ILE A 31 20.26 -7.44 -5.35
C ILE A 31 20.31 -7.55 -3.81
N ASN A 32 20.44 -8.76 -3.28
CA ASN A 32 20.44 -8.98 -1.83
C ASN A 32 21.67 -8.33 -1.18
N HIS A 33 21.59 -8.06 0.13
CA HIS A 33 22.69 -7.49 0.88
C HIS A 33 23.91 -8.41 0.84
N LYS A 34 25.13 -7.83 0.86
CA LYS A 34 26.38 -8.60 0.81
C LYS A 34 26.51 -9.59 1.96
N PHE A 35 26.02 -9.21 3.14
CA PHE A 35 25.97 -10.09 4.31
C PHE A 35 24.93 -11.20 4.22
N ASN A 36 24.05 -11.17 3.23
CA ASN A 36 23.04 -12.22 2.99
C ASN A 36 23.35 -13.01 1.71
N GLY A 37 24.61 -12.98 1.25
CA GLY A 37 25.07 -13.70 0.06
C GLY A 37 24.71 -13.06 -1.28
N GLY A 38 24.30 -11.78 -1.27
CA GLY A 38 24.11 -11.01 -2.50
C GLY A 38 25.30 -10.15 -2.88
N LEU A 39 25.18 -9.41 -3.98
CA LEU A 39 26.21 -8.47 -4.44
C LEU A 39 25.93 -7.03 -3.97
N GLY A 40 24.77 -6.79 -3.36
CA GLY A 40 24.29 -5.44 -3.04
C GLY A 40 23.98 -4.63 -4.30
N PHE A 41 23.57 -5.31 -5.37
CA PHE A 41 23.32 -4.67 -6.65
C PHE A 41 22.09 -3.74 -6.58
N PRO A 42 22.11 -2.55 -7.20
CA PRO A 42 20.97 -1.64 -7.14
C PRO A 42 19.73 -2.20 -7.86
N ASP A 43 18.58 -2.24 -7.19
CA ASP A 43 17.29 -2.53 -7.80
C ASP A 43 16.56 -1.24 -8.17
N ILE A 44 16.49 -0.93 -9.47
CA ILE A 44 15.92 0.32 -9.98
C ILE A 44 14.44 0.49 -9.62
N GLN A 45 13.68 -0.60 -9.65
CA GLN A 45 12.26 -0.56 -9.27
C GLN A 45 12.10 -0.19 -7.80
N SER A 46 12.82 -0.86 -6.90
CA SER A 46 12.76 -0.56 -5.47
C SER A 46 13.27 0.84 -5.17
N LYS A 47 14.28 1.34 -5.89
CA LYS A 47 14.71 2.75 -5.77
C LYS A 47 13.61 3.72 -6.20
N SER A 48 12.91 3.42 -7.29
CA SER A 48 11.81 4.25 -7.79
C SER A 48 10.65 4.29 -6.78
N TYR A 49 10.28 3.13 -6.22
CA TYR A 49 9.28 3.04 -5.15
C TYR A 49 9.73 3.80 -3.90
N ALA A 50 10.94 3.57 -3.41
CA ALA A 50 11.46 4.26 -2.22
C ALA A 50 11.51 5.78 -2.41
N PHE A 51 11.84 6.25 -3.61
CA PHE A 51 11.83 7.66 -3.95
C PHE A 51 10.41 8.22 -3.93
N ALA A 52 9.46 7.57 -4.61
CA ALA A 52 8.06 8.01 -4.62
C ALA A 52 7.44 7.99 -3.21
N LEU A 53 7.67 6.93 -2.45
CA LEU A 53 7.14 6.76 -1.10
C LEU A 53 7.69 7.77 -0.08
N LYS A 54 8.92 8.28 -0.29
CA LYS A 54 9.44 9.40 0.54
C LYS A 54 8.51 10.61 0.49
N TRP A 55 7.82 10.83 -0.63
CA TRP A 55 6.88 11.94 -0.77
C TRP A 55 5.60 11.73 0.04
N LEU A 56 5.27 10.51 0.47
CA LEU A 56 4.10 10.28 1.34
C LEU A 56 4.14 11.14 2.60
N LYS A 57 5.32 11.28 3.22
CA LYS A 57 5.48 12.16 4.39
C LYS A 57 4.97 13.57 4.11
N LYS A 58 5.28 14.12 2.94
CA LYS A 58 4.84 15.46 2.53
C LYS A 58 3.35 15.50 2.15
N LEU A 59 2.82 14.40 1.61
CA LEU A 59 1.41 14.31 1.25
C LEU A 59 0.53 14.34 2.50
N LEU A 60 1.01 13.63 3.52
CA LEU A 60 0.36 13.43 4.80
C LEU A 60 0.50 14.61 5.75
N ASP A 61 1.41 15.53 5.47
CA ASP A 61 1.57 16.75 6.23
C ASP A 61 0.41 17.72 5.90
N PRO A 62 -0.47 18.04 6.88
CA PRO A 62 -1.58 18.96 6.65
C PRO A 62 -1.09 20.40 6.42
N SER A 63 0.10 20.76 6.91
CA SER A 63 0.66 22.11 6.75
C SER A 63 1.21 22.37 5.33
N GLN A 64 1.41 21.32 4.54
CA GLN A 64 1.95 21.43 3.18
C GLN A 64 0.83 21.45 2.14
N CYS A 65 0.62 22.63 1.55
CA CYS A 65 -0.28 22.83 0.40
C CYS A 65 0.56 22.91 -0.89
N HIS A 66 0.85 21.76 -1.47
CA HIS A 66 1.60 21.68 -2.73
C HIS A 66 0.69 21.24 -3.88
N ILE A 67 0.94 21.75 -5.08
CA ILE A 67 0.11 21.48 -6.28
C ILE A 67 -0.09 19.98 -6.56
N TRP A 68 0.94 19.16 -6.29
CA TRP A 68 0.85 17.71 -6.48
C TRP A 68 -0.13 17.05 -5.49
N LYS A 69 -0.26 17.56 -4.25
CA LYS A 69 -1.30 17.10 -3.31
C LYS A 69 -2.70 17.39 -3.85
N SER A 70 -2.91 18.57 -4.43
CA SER A 70 -4.17 18.92 -5.10
C SER A 70 -4.47 18.02 -6.29
N VAL A 71 -3.44 17.67 -7.08
CA VAL A 71 -3.60 16.76 -8.23
C VAL A 71 -4.04 15.37 -7.76
N ILE A 72 -3.40 14.77 -6.75
CA ILE A 72 -3.85 13.46 -6.28
C ILE A 72 -5.22 13.52 -5.61
N ASN A 73 -5.52 14.60 -4.87
CA ASN A 73 -6.85 14.83 -4.33
C ASN A 73 -7.89 14.83 -5.45
N TYR A 74 -7.67 15.54 -6.57
CA TYR A 74 -8.60 15.54 -7.71
C TYR A 74 -8.93 14.14 -8.22
N PHE A 75 -7.92 13.27 -8.41
CA PHE A 75 -8.16 11.89 -8.86
C PHE A 75 -8.85 11.01 -7.81
N VAL A 76 -8.67 11.32 -6.53
CA VAL A 76 -9.20 10.54 -5.41
C VAL A 76 -10.59 11.01 -5.00
N THR A 77 -10.90 12.30 -5.11
CA THR A 77 -12.22 12.84 -4.82
C THR A 77 -13.27 12.24 -5.74
N GLU A 78 -12.92 12.01 -7.02
CA GLU A 78 -13.75 11.23 -7.94
C GLU A 78 -13.97 9.77 -7.48
N HIS A 79 -13.17 9.26 -6.54
CA HIS A 79 -13.22 7.92 -5.98
C HIS A 79 -13.48 7.97 -4.47
N GLY A 80 -14.59 8.62 -4.12
CA GLY A 80 -15.18 8.57 -2.80
C GLY A 80 -14.74 9.63 -1.82
N ASN A 81 -14.66 10.89 -2.27
CA ASN A 81 -14.56 12.08 -1.42
C ASN A 81 -13.48 12.01 -0.32
N SER A 82 -12.47 11.16 -0.52
CA SER A 82 -11.43 10.91 0.46
C SER A 82 -10.30 11.91 0.28
N ASN A 83 -9.73 12.39 1.39
CA ASN A 83 -8.51 13.18 1.34
C ASN A 83 -7.31 12.30 0.98
N ALA A 84 -6.28 12.88 0.35
CA ALA A 84 -5.05 12.16 -0.02
C ALA A 84 -4.33 11.48 1.16
N THR A 85 -4.66 11.85 2.40
CA THR A 85 -4.13 11.21 3.61
C THR A 85 -4.70 9.82 3.84
N ASP A 86 -5.93 9.60 3.41
CA ASP A 86 -6.71 8.41 3.77
C ASP A 86 -6.60 7.33 2.70
N ILE A 87 -6.22 7.70 1.48
CA ILE A 87 -6.06 6.79 0.34
C ILE A 87 -5.10 5.63 0.63
N PHE A 88 -4.03 5.86 1.39
CA PHE A 88 -3.06 4.81 1.71
C PHE A 88 -3.56 3.82 2.76
N LYS A 89 -4.68 4.12 3.43
CA LYS A 89 -5.39 3.17 4.29
C LYS A 89 -6.34 2.27 3.48
N LEU A 90 -6.62 2.62 2.23
CA LEU A 90 -7.61 1.94 1.38
C LEU A 90 -6.97 0.90 0.45
N TYR A 91 -7.82 0.04 -0.09
CA TYR A 91 -7.49 -0.85 -1.21
C TYR A 91 -8.09 -0.28 -2.49
N PHE A 92 -7.24 -0.11 -3.49
CA PHE A 92 -7.67 0.32 -4.81
C PHE A 92 -7.56 -0.80 -5.83
N SER A 93 -8.48 -0.81 -6.78
CA SER A 93 -8.39 -1.71 -7.92
C SER A 93 -7.20 -1.33 -8.80
N LYS A 94 -6.58 -2.32 -9.45
CA LYS A 94 -5.51 -2.06 -10.43
C LYS A 94 -5.97 -1.16 -11.58
N SER A 95 -7.25 -1.20 -11.94
CA SER A 95 -7.83 -0.33 -12.97
C SER A 95 -7.87 1.13 -12.53
N PHE A 96 -8.19 1.43 -11.26
CA PHE A 96 -8.07 2.78 -10.71
C PHE A 96 -6.63 3.27 -10.77
N ILE A 97 -5.68 2.47 -10.26
CA ILE A 97 -4.26 2.85 -10.21
C ILE A 97 -3.75 3.20 -11.62
N ARG A 98 -4.15 2.45 -12.65
CA ARG A 98 -3.76 2.72 -14.06
C ARG A 98 -4.24 4.06 -14.61
N LYS A 99 -5.33 4.63 -14.07
CA LYS A 99 -5.84 5.95 -14.48
C LYS A 99 -5.04 7.10 -13.86
N LEU A 100 -4.31 6.84 -12.77
CA LEU A 100 -3.52 7.87 -12.10
C LEU A 100 -2.31 8.29 -12.93
N PRO A 101 -1.80 9.53 -12.77
CA PRO A 101 -0.52 9.92 -13.36
C PRO A 101 0.63 8.98 -12.95
N PRO A 102 1.63 8.74 -13.84
CA PRO A 102 2.67 7.72 -13.63
C PRO A 102 3.41 7.79 -12.29
N PHE A 103 3.58 8.99 -11.73
CA PHE A 103 4.19 9.18 -10.41
C PHE A 103 3.37 8.51 -9.29
N TYR A 104 2.06 8.70 -9.27
CA TYR A 104 1.18 8.11 -8.26
C TYR A 104 1.05 6.60 -8.45
N GLN A 105 1.06 6.10 -9.69
CA GLN A 105 1.10 4.66 -9.93
C GLN A 105 2.29 4.00 -9.23
N VAL A 106 3.48 4.60 -9.35
CA VAL A 106 4.70 4.13 -8.67
C VAL A 106 4.56 4.21 -7.16
N MET A 107 3.96 5.28 -6.65
CA MET A 107 3.72 5.47 -5.21
C MET A 107 2.78 4.40 -4.64
N PHE A 108 1.61 4.18 -5.26
CA PHE A 108 0.65 3.16 -4.84
C PHE A 108 1.19 1.74 -4.96
N ASN A 109 1.82 1.41 -6.09
CA ASN A 109 2.42 0.09 -6.27
C ASN A 109 3.55 -0.15 -5.25
N GLY A 110 4.37 0.86 -4.96
CA GLY A 110 5.39 0.77 -3.92
C GLY A 110 4.79 0.57 -2.53
N TRP A 111 3.68 1.25 -2.24
CA TRP A 111 2.98 1.14 -0.96
C TRP A 111 2.43 -0.27 -0.72
N ASP A 112 1.79 -0.84 -1.74
CA ASP A 112 1.30 -2.22 -1.71
C ASP A 112 2.42 -3.24 -1.44
N VAL A 113 3.59 -3.03 -2.05
CA VAL A 113 4.76 -3.90 -1.83
C VAL A 113 5.29 -3.79 -0.40
N ILE A 114 5.43 -2.57 0.14
CA ILE A 114 5.93 -2.38 1.52
C ILE A 114 4.97 -2.96 2.55
N THR A 115 3.69 -2.68 2.39
CA THR A 115 2.62 -3.10 3.30
C THR A 115 2.21 -4.57 3.12
N GLN A 116 2.71 -5.24 2.07
CA GLN A 116 2.28 -6.59 1.67
C GLN A 116 0.77 -6.69 1.51
N PHE A 117 0.13 -5.65 0.98
CA PHE A 117 -1.33 -5.55 0.89
C PHE A 117 -2.04 -5.74 2.24
N LYS A 118 -1.41 -5.35 3.36
CA LYS A 118 -2.08 -5.20 4.66
C LYS A 118 -2.45 -3.72 4.87
N ARG A 119 -3.58 -3.47 5.53
CA ARG A 119 -3.99 -2.12 5.96
C ARG A 119 -4.43 -2.19 7.42
N PRO A 120 -4.16 -1.15 8.23
CA PRO A 120 -4.67 -1.10 9.58
C PRO A 120 -6.22 -1.09 9.55
N ALA A 121 -6.83 -1.83 10.48
CA ALA A 121 -8.26 -1.71 10.71
C ALA A 121 -8.56 -0.33 11.33
N PRO A 122 -9.67 0.30 10.96
CA PRO A 122 -10.08 1.57 11.56
C PRO A 122 -10.39 1.38 13.05
N GLN A 123 -9.93 2.32 13.87
CA GLN A 123 -10.01 2.21 15.34
C GLN A 123 -11.11 3.07 15.97
N ASN A 124 -11.62 4.07 15.25
CA ASN A 124 -12.62 5.02 15.73
C ASN A 124 -13.57 5.42 14.60
N LEU A 125 -14.66 6.12 14.92
CA LEU A 125 -15.67 6.55 13.95
C LEU A 125 -15.10 7.44 12.83
N TYR A 126 -14.09 8.27 13.12
CA TYR A 126 -13.42 9.06 12.09
C TYR A 126 -12.71 8.18 11.05
N GLU A 127 -11.94 7.19 11.50
CA GLU A 127 -11.23 6.27 10.61
C GLU A 127 -12.18 5.34 9.86
N MET A 128 -13.35 5.02 10.45
CA MET A 128 -14.39 4.22 9.81
C MET A 128 -15.14 4.99 8.74
N SER A 129 -15.49 6.25 8.99
CA SER A 129 -16.31 7.02 8.05
C SER A 129 -15.65 7.23 6.69
N ILE A 130 -14.32 7.38 6.67
CA ILE A 130 -13.50 7.51 5.45
C ILE A 130 -13.29 6.18 4.71
N GLN A 131 -13.78 5.05 5.24
CA GLN A 131 -13.64 3.75 4.58
C GLN A 131 -14.55 3.68 3.36
N PRO A 132 -14.07 3.21 2.20
CA PRO A 132 -14.88 3.03 1.02
C PRO A 132 -15.86 1.88 1.25
N LEU A 133 -17.07 2.01 0.71
CA LEU A 133 -18.08 0.96 0.71
C LEU A 133 -17.72 -0.18 -0.23
N PHE A 134 -17.05 0.14 -1.34
CA PHE A 134 -16.75 -0.79 -2.42
C PHE A 134 -15.26 -1.10 -2.50
N ASN A 135 -14.93 -2.34 -2.89
CA ASN A 135 -13.57 -2.87 -2.93
C ASN A 135 -12.83 -2.81 -1.58
N ASN A 136 -13.56 -2.74 -0.47
CA ASN A 136 -13.01 -2.73 0.88
C ASN A 136 -12.93 -4.16 1.45
N PRO A 137 -11.76 -4.67 1.87
CA PRO A 137 -11.65 -6.03 2.40
C PRO A 137 -12.25 -6.19 3.80
N PHE A 138 -12.59 -5.10 4.50
CA PHE A 138 -13.35 -5.16 5.73
C PHE A 138 -14.87 -5.24 5.49
N ILE A 139 -15.35 -4.80 4.32
CA ILE A 139 -16.78 -4.81 3.95
C ILE A 139 -16.99 -5.86 2.85
N VAL A 140 -17.26 -7.10 3.27
CA VAL A 140 -17.34 -8.26 2.38
C VAL A 140 -18.62 -9.04 2.58
N ARG A 141 -19.11 -9.62 1.48
CA ARG A 141 -20.21 -10.59 1.48
C ARG A 141 -19.74 -11.89 0.86
N ASN A 142 -19.90 -13.01 1.57
CA ASN A 142 -19.44 -14.33 1.11
C ASN A 142 -17.96 -14.31 0.66
N ASN A 143 -17.10 -13.66 1.46
CA ASN A 143 -15.66 -13.46 1.20
C ASN A 143 -15.34 -12.70 -0.11
N LYS A 144 -16.30 -11.94 -0.66
CA LYS A 144 -16.09 -11.08 -1.83
C LYS A 144 -16.37 -9.63 -1.45
N VAL A 145 -15.52 -8.73 -1.93
CA VAL A 145 -15.71 -7.28 -1.77
C VAL A 145 -16.96 -6.81 -2.53
N LEU A 146 -17.65 -5.83 -1.96
CA LEU A 146 -18.82 -5.23 -2.61
C LEU A 146 -18.43 -4.37 -3.81
N LYS A 147 -19.35 -4.27 -4.77
CA LYS A 147 -19.28 -3.38 -5.93
C LYS A 147 -20.69 -2.89 -6.26
N CYS A 148 -20.82 -1.59 -6.56
CA CYS A 148 -22.06 -1.01 -7.06
C CYS A 148 -21.74 0.21 -7.90
N ASP A 149 -21.85 0.07 -9.23
CA ASP A 149 -21.55 1.18 -10.15
C ASP A 149 -22.57 2.31 -10.03
N LEU A 150 -23.82 2.00 -9.65
CA LEU A 150 -24.86 3.00 -9.42
C LEU A 150 -24.47 3.95 -8.30
N PHE A 151 -24.16 3.43 -7.11
CA PHE A 151 -23.83 4.27 -5.94
C PHE A 151 -22.56 5.08 -6.20
N SER A 152 -21.56 4.47 -6.84
CA SER A 152 -20.36 5.21 -7.25
C SER A 152 -20.65 6.34 -8.24
N LYS A 153 -21.60 6.19 -9.17
CA LYS A 153 -22.03 7.27 -10.08
C LYS A 153 -22.78 8.38 -9.36
N CYS A 154 -23.60 8.03 -8.36
CA CYS A 154 -24.35 9.00 -7.57
C CYS A 154 -23.52 9.57 -6.39
N GLY A 155 -22.20 9.38 -6.38
CA GLY A 155 -21.30 9.96 -5.38
C GLY A 155 -21.24 9.22 -4.03
N ILE A 156 -22.08 8.22 -3.79
CA ILE A 156 -22.11 7.41 -2.56
C ILE A 156 -20.99 6.37 -2.60
N ASN A 157 -19.92 6.58 -1.84
CA ASN A 157 -18.70 5.79 -1.99
C ASN A 157 -18.07 5.36 -0.66
N THR A 158 -18.39 6.01 0.45
CA THR A 158 -17.79 5.80 1.77
C THR A 158 -18.84 5.55 2.84
N ILE A 159 -18.42 5.10 4.02
CA ILE A 159 -19.31 4.99 5.18
C ILE A 159 -19.91 6.36 5.52
N TYR A 160 -19.15 7.44 5.34
CA TYR A 160 -19.62 8.80 5.56
C TYR A 160 -20.88 9.13 4.76
N ASP A 161 -20.97 8.65 3.53
CA ASP A 161 -22.09 8.94 2.63
C ASP A 161 -23.38 8.18 3.00
N ILE A 162 -23.32 7.26 3.96
CA ILE A 162 -24.47 6.43 4.37
C ILE A 162 -24.80 6.52 5.86
N ILE A 163 -24.14 7.42 6.60
CA ILE A 163 -24.42 7.67 8.02
C ILE A 163 -24.64 9.14 8.32
N TYR A 164 -25.44 9.42 9.35
CA TYR A 164 -25.69 10.75 9.89
C TYR A 164 -24.90 10.94 11.18
N TYR A 165 -24.45 12.17 11.47
CA TYR A 165 -23.51 12.48 12.58
C TYR A 165 -24.07 13.42 13.65
N TYR A 166 -25.38 13.69 13.65
CA TYR A 166 -25.96 14.66 14.57
C TYR A 166 -26.33 13.98 15.88
N GLY A 167 -25.46 14.11 16.88
CA GLY A 167 -25.56 13.39 18.15
C GLY A 167 -24.98 11.98 18.03
N ILE A 168 -25.78 10.96 18.29
CA ILE A 168 -25.39 9.55 18.10
C ILE A 168 -25.47 9.24 16.61
N SER A 169 -24.38 8.71 16.05
CA SER A 169 -24.36 8.43 14.61
C SER A 169 -25.22 7.22 14.27
N SER A 170 -25.87 7.23 13.11
CA SER A 170 -26.72 6.12 12.65
C SER A 170 -26.79 6.09 11.13
N PHE A 171 -27.23 4.97 10.56
CA PHE A 171 -27.41 4.86 9.11
C PHE A 171 -28.48 5.82 8.60
N LEU A 172 -28.25 6.39 7.41
CA LEU A 172 -29.25 7.21 6.74
C LEU A 172 -30.54 6.40 6.47
N PRO A 173 -31.71 7.06 6.54
CA PRO A 173 -32.94 6.43 6.08
C PRO A 173 -32.87 6.23 4.56
N LEU A 174 -33.55 5.18 4.07
CA LEU A 174 -33.59 4.84 2.65
C LEU A 174 -34.04 6.02 1.77
N SER A 175 -34.95 6.85 2.26
CA SER A 175 -35.44 8.04 1.54
C SER A 175 -34.32 9.01 1.18
N SER A 176 -33.40 9.30 2.11
CA SER A 176 -32.26 10.19 1.86
C SER A 176 -31.32 9.61 0.80
N LEU A 177 -31.08 8.29 0.86
CA LEU A 177 -30.23 7.63 -0.14
C LEU A 177 -30.87 7.62 -1.53
N LEU A 178 -32.20 7.51 -1.61
CA LEU A 178 -32.94 7.61 -2.87
C LEU A 178 -32.86 9.02 -3.45
N GLU A 179 -32.96 10.06 -2.61
CA GLU A 179 -32.78 11.47 -2.99
C GLU A 179 -31.40 11.70 -3.62
N ASP A 180 -30.33 11.19 -2.99
CA ASP A 180 -28.96 11.29 -3.50
C ASP A 180 -28.77 10.59 -4.86
N CYS A 181 -29.62 9.61 -5.17
CA CYS A 181 -29.55 8.86 -6.42
C CYS A 181 -30.48 9.38 -7.52
N VAL A 182 -31.32 10.41 -7.29
CA VAL A 182 -32.41 10.82 -8.21
C VAL A 182 -31.93 11.05 -9.65
N GLU A 183 -30.79 11.72 -9.83
CA GLU A 183 -30.23 12.01 -11.17
C GLU A 183 -29.85 10.75 -11.96
N CYS A 184 -29.62 9.65 -11.26
CA CYS A 184 -29.28 8.36 -11.85
C CYS A 184 -30.52 7.53 -12.27
N GLU A 185 -31.74 8.06 -12.07
CA GLU A 185 -33.03 7.39 -12.29
C GLU A 185 -33.05 5.93 -11.78
N PRO A 186 -32.77 5.70 -10.49
CA PRO A 186 -32.51 4.37 -9.98
C PRO A 186 -33.80 3.56 -9.84
N ASN A 187 -33.70 2.25 -9.98
CA ASN A 187 -34.76 1.35 -9.52
C ASN A 187 -34.77 1.35 -7.96
N PRO A 188 -35.85 1.79 -7.28
CA PRO A 188 -35.87 1.88 -5.83
C PRO A 188 -35.65 0.54 -5.12
N ASP A 189 -36.23 -0.56 -5.65
CA ASP A 189 -36.05 -1.90 -5.09
C ASP A 189 -34.59 -2.34 -5.16
N TYR A 190 -33.87 -1.91 -6.21
CA TYR A 190 -32.44 -2.20 -6.34
C TYR A 190 -31.63 -1.42 -5.30
N VAL A 191 -31.94 -0.14 -5.09
CA VAL A 191 -31.27 0.71 -4.09
C VAL A 191 -31.48 0.14 -2.69
N GLU A 192 -32.72 -0.20 -2.33
CA GLU A 192 -33.05 -0.81 -1.03
C GLU A 192 -32.28 -2.11 -0.81
N LYS A 193 -32.36 -3.05 -1.77
CA LYS A 193 -31.63 -4.32 -1.68
C LYS A 193 -30.12 -4.09 -1.54
N MET A 194 -29.54 -3.19 -2.32
CA MET A 194 -28.11 -2.91 -2.25
C MET A 194 -27.73 -2.27 -0.91
N PHE A 195 -28.57 -1.38 -0.38
CA PHE A 195 -28.32 -0.75 0.90
C PHE A 195 -28.37 -1.76 2.05
N GLU A 196 -29.34 -2.69 2.05
CA GLU A 196 -29.37 -3.81 3.00
C GLU A 196 -28.16 -4.74 2.87
N ILE A 197 -27.68 -4.97 1.64
CA ILE A 197 -26.46 -5.72 1.39
C ILE A 197 -25.25 -5.02 2.01
N ILE A 198 -25.13 -3.71 1.84
CA ILE A 198 -24.05 -2.92 2.43
C ILE A 198 -24.12 -3.00 3.96
N LYS A 199 -25.27 -2.67 4.56
CA LYS A 199 -25.47 -2.73 6.01
C LYS A 199 -25.15 -4.11 6.57
N SER A 200 -25.62 -5.18 5.95
CA SER A 200 -25.33 -6.54 6.40
C SER A 200 -23.87 -6.97 6.24
N SER A 201 -23.13 -6.35 5.31
CA SER A 201 -21.71 -6.66 5.06
C SER A 201 -20.73 -5.84 5.92
N ILE A 202 -21.19 -4.78 6.59
CA ILE A 202 -20.37 -4.01 7.53
C ILE A 202 -20.13 -4.86 8.80
N PRO A 203 -18.87 -4.94 9.29
CA PRO A 203 -18.55 -5.67 10.52
C PRO A 203 -19.39 -5.23 11.72
N THR A 204 -19.76 -6.17 12.57
CA THR A 204 -20.60 -5.89 13.75
C THR A 204 -19.93 -4.90 14.69
N GLU A 205 -18.61 -5.01 14.85
CA GLU A 205 -17.81 -4.10 15.67
C GLU A 205 -17.88 -2.66 15.16
N TRP A 206 -17.98 -2.47 13.84
CA TRP A 206 -18.09 -1.14 13.25
C TRP A 206 -19.48 -0.55 13.47
N LYS A 207 -20.54 -1.38 13.39
CA LYS A 207 -21.91 -0.93 13.70
C LYS A 207 -22.04 -0.44 15.12
N ILE A 208 -21.45 -1.18 16.07
CA ILE A 208 -21.40 -0.78 17.48
C ILE A 208 -20.73 0.59 17.63
N ILE A 209 -19.60 0.82 16.95
CA ILE A 209 -18.88 2.10 17.01
C ILE A 209 -19.69 3.23 16.36
N ILE A 210 -20.30 2.99 15.20
CA ILE A 210 -21.19 3.95 14.53
C ILE A 210 -22.31 4.36 15.48
N GLU A 211 -22.94 3.41 16.17
CA GLU A 211 -24.09 3.65 17.06
C GLU A 211 -23.72 4.13 18.47
N SER A 212 -22.43 4.24 18.82
CA SER A 212 -21.98 4.62 20.17
C SER A 212 -21.05 5.83 20.23
N GLU A 213 -20.36 6.17 19.13
CA GLU A 213 -19.44 7.30 19.09
C GLU A 213 -20.05 8.56 18.45
N THR A 214 -19.62 9.71 18.95
CA THR A 214 -19.84 11.01 18.30
C THR A 214 -18.68 11.31 17.37
N TYR A 215 -18.96 11.67 16.12
CA TYR A 215 -17.91 12.02 15.16
C TYR A 215 -17.18 13.30 15.55
N SER A 216 -15.85 13.25 15.53
CA SER A 216 -15.01 14.42 15.71
C SER A 216 -13.74 14.34 14.85
N ASN A 217 -13.46 15.45 14.14
CA ASN A 217 -12.25 15.59 13.33
C ASN A 217 -10.97 15.70 14.17
N LYS A 218 -11.08 15.94 15.49
CA LYS A 218 -9.91 15.99 16.38
C LYS A 218 -9.32 14.60 16.63
N ASP A 219 -10.08 13.56 16.34
CA ASP A 219 -9.70 12.16 16.52
C ASP A 219 -8.96 11.57 15.32
N ALA A 220 -8.63 12.41 14.33
CA ALA A 220 -7.83 12.01 13.18
C ALA A 220 -6.45 11.51 13.66
N PRO A 221 -6.12 10.22 13.47
CA PRO A 221 -4.85 9.66 13.91
C PRO A 221 -3.69 10.31 13.16
N LYS A 222 -2.52 10.38 13.81
CA LYS A 222 -1.28 10.58 13.04
C LYS A 222 -1.10 9.39 12.10
N PRO A 223 -0.79 9.63 10.82
CA PRO A 223 -0.59 8.54 9.88
C PRO A 223 0.60 7.69 10.32
N TYR A 224 0.49 6.37 10.12
CA TYR A 224 1.54 5.40 10.38
C TYR A 224 1.54 4.29 9.32
N LEU A 225 2.66 3.59 9.17
CA LEU A 225 2.80 2.38 8.39
C LEU A 225 2.78 1.17 9.32
N LEU A 226 2.07 0.14 8.94
CA LEU A 226 2.17 -1.16 9.57
C LEU A 226 3.22 -2.00 8.82
N LEU A 227 4.34 -2.27 9.47
CA LEU A 227 5.41 -3.10 8.94
C LEU A 227 5.60 -4.31 9.86
N ASP A 228 5.24 -5.50 9.39
CA ASP A 228 5.34 -6.74 10.19
C ASP A 228 4.69 -6.59 11.58
N ASP A 229 3.50 -5.99 11.59
CA ASP A 229 2.66 -5.70 12.77
C ASP A 229 3.20 -4.61 13.72
N GLU A 230 4.32 -3.97 13.37
CA GLU A 230 4.82 -2.78 14.06
C GLU A 230 4.32 -1.48 13.42
N LYS A 231 3.90 -0.52 14.26
CA LYS A 231 3.50 0.83 13.82
C LYS A 231 4.73 1.73 13.67
N ILE A 232 5.02 2.15 12.44
CA ILE A 232 6.12 3.04 12.09
C ILE A 232 5.57 4.41 11.71
N GLY A 233 5.96 5.44 12.46
CA GLY A 233 5.63 6.83 12.12
C GLY A 233 6.30 7.31 10.83
N PHE A 234 5.63 8.18 10.09
CA PHE A 234 6.13 8.70 8.80
C PHE A 234 7.39 9.58 8.94
N ASP A 235 7.77 9.99 10.14
CA ASP A 235 9.01 10.73 10.36
C ASP A 235 10.27 9.95 9.98
N ASN A 236 10.20 8.62 10.03
CA ASN A 236 11.30 7.72 9.71
C ASN A 236 11.39 7.37 8.21
N PHE A 237 10.53 7.94 7.36
CA PHE A 237 10.43 7.61 5.93
C PHE A 237 11.53 8.27 5.09
N THR A 238 12.75 7.82 5.29
CA THR A 238 13.86 8.15 4.39
C THR A 238 13.86 7.21 3.20
N THR A 239 14.35 7.68 2.04
CA THR A 239 14.55 6.80 0.86
C THR A 239 15.44 5.60 1.21
N LYS A 240 16.44 5.77 2.08
CA LYS A 240 17.32 4.69 2.54
C LYS A 240 16.55 3.62 3.32
N PHE A 241 15.71 4.04 4.27
CA PHE A 241 14.86 3.14 5.06
C PHE A 241 13.89 2.39 4.15
N LEU A 242 13.11 3.10 3.33
CA LEU A 242 12.11 2.52 2.43
C LEU A 242 12.74 1.55 1.42
N TYR A 243 13.91 1.90 0.87
CA TYR A 243 14.64 1.04 -0.05
C TYR A 243 15.10 -0.26 0.62
N LYS A 244 15.60 -0.19 1.85
CA LYS A 244 15.98 -1.37 2.64
C LYS A 244 14.80 -2.32 2.81
N VAL A 245 13.65 -1.80 3.27
CA VAL A 245 12.43 -2.57 3.45
C VAL A 245 11.98 -3.23 2.13
N LEU A 246 11.98 -2.49 1.03
CA LEU A 246 11.62 -3.01 -0.30
C LEU A 246 12.55 -4.14 -0.76
N LEU A 247 13.86 -4.05 -0.49
CA LEU A 247 14.80 -5.12 -0.78
C LEU A 247 14.54 -6.35 0.09
N GLU A 248 14.24 -6.18 1.37
CA GLU A 248 13.89 -7.27 2.28
C GLU A 248 12.64 -8.02 1.82
N ARG A 249 11.60 -7.29 1.36
CA ARG A 249 10.39 -7.90 0.75
C ARG A 249 10.68 -8.70 -0.53
N LYS A 250 11.79 -8.42 -1.22
CA LYS A 250 12.22 -9.13 -2.44
C LYS A 250 13.31 -10.18 -2.19
N ALA A 251 13.90 -10.20 -0.99
CA ALA A 251 15.08 -11.01 -0.69
C ALA A 251 14.75 -12.49 -0.79
N VAL A 252 15.66 -13.25 -1.40
CA VAL A 252 15.58 -14.70 -1.52
C VAL A 252 16.89 -15.29 -1.02
N LYS A 253 16.82 -16.42 -0.30
CA LYS A 253 18.00 -17.16 0.13
C LYS A 253 18.74 -17.67 -1.13
N PRO A 254 20.03 -17.35 -1.32
CA PRO A 254 20.78 -17.85 -2.46
C PRO A 254 20.80 -19.37 -2.53
N THR A 255 20.61 -19.95 -3.72
CA THR A 255 20.57 -21.42 -3.92
C THR A 255 21.86 -22.11 -3.46
N GLY A 256 23.00 -21.42 -3.58
CA GLY A 256 24.29 -21.93 -3.10
C GLY A 256 24.30 -22.23 -1.60
N PHE A 257 23.50 -21.53 -0.78
CA PHE A 257 23.42 -21.79 0.65
C PHE A 257 22.82 -23.17 0.93
N LEU A 258 21.76 -23.53 0.20
CA LEU A 258 21.12 -24.85 0.33
C LEU A 258 22.07 -25.97 -0.10
N TYR A 259 22.84 -25.75 -1.17
CA TYR A 259 23.86 -26.70 -1.63
C TYR A 259 24.91 -26.98 -0.54
N TRP A 260 25.42 -25.94 0.10
CA TRP A 260 26.45 -26.09 1.13
C TRP A 260 25.91 -26.67 2.45
N GLU A 261 24.71 -26.27 2.89
CA GLU A 261 24.06 -26.86 4.07
C GLU A 261 23.85 -28.36 3.89
N HIS A 262 23.39 -28.77 2.70
CA HIS A 262 23.21 -30.17 2.36
C HIS A 262 24.53 -30.95 2.39
N ASN A 263 25.57 -30.42 1.72
CA ASN A 263 26.86 -31.12 1.62
C ASN A 263 27.65 -31.15 2.93
N LEU A 264 27.52 -30.11 3.75
CA LEU A 264 28.16 -30.03 5.06
C LEU A 264 27.34 -30.69 6.17
N LYS A 265 26.11 -31.14 5.87
CA LYS A 265 25.15 -31.74 6.80
C LYS A 265 24.97 -30.92 8.07
N LYS A 266 24.98 -29.59 7.94
CA LYS A 266 24.91 -28.64 9.06
C LYS A 266 24.22 -27.37 8.61
N GLU A 267 23.33 -26.86 9.46
CA GLU A 267 22.81 -25.50 9.29
C GLU A 267 23.88 -24.48 9.63
N LEU A 268 24.08 -23.52 8.73
CA LEU A 268 25.08 -22.47 8.88
C LEU A 268 24.38 -21.13 9.10
N ASN A 269 24.95 -20.32 9.98
CA ASN A 269 24.56 -18.92 10.10
C ASN A 269 25.19 -18.13 8.94
N TRP A 270 24.51 -18.15 7.78
CA TRP A 270 25.00 -17.50 6.57
C TRP A 270 25.21 -16.00 6.71
N SER A 271 24.46 -15.32 7.58
CA SER A 271 24.67 -13.90 7.81
C SER A 271 26.05 -13.62 8.39
N VAL A 272 26.49 -14.45 9.34
CA VAL A 272 27.82 -14.37 9.95
C VAL A 272 28.88 -14.81 8.94
N THR A 273 28.67 -15.93 8.27
CA THR A 273 29.62 -16.46 7.27
C THR A 273 29.89 -15.44 6.16
N CYS A 274 28.85 -14.88 5.54
CA CYS A 274 29.00 -13.89 4.48
C CYS A 274 29.61 -12.59 4.99
N LYS A 275 29.27 -12.15 6.21
CA LYS A 275 29.91 -10.99 6.82
C LYS A 275 31.41 -11.20 7.00
N ASN A 276 31.82 -12.34 7.56
CA ASN A 276 33.23 -12.68 7.76
C ASN A 276 34.01 -12.69 6.43
N VAL A 277 33.43 -13.28 5.38
CA VAL A 277 34.04 -13.29 4.04
C VAL A 277 34.17 -11.86 3.49
N VAL A 278 33.11 -11.05 3.57
CA VAL A 278 33.14 -9.67 3.06
C VAL A 278 34.18 -8.83 3.80
N ASP A 279 34.29 -9.00 5.12
CA ASP A 279 35.23 -8.24 5.93
C ASP A 279 36.67 -8.71 5.68
N SER A 280 36.93 -10.01 5.55
CA SER A 280 38.27 -10.52 5.20
C SER A 280 38.77 -10.02 3.84
N TYR A 281 37.86 -9.86 2.86
CA TYR A 281 38.21 -9.28 1.55
C TYR A 281 38.52 -7.78 1.60
N LYS A 282 37.93 -7.02 2.53
CA LYS A 282 38.28 -5.61 2.71
C LYS A 282 39.67 -5.46 3.30
N ASP A 283 39.99 -6.30 4.28
CA ASP A 283 41.30 -6.28 4.95
C ASP A 283 42.43 -6.64 3.97
N CYS A 284 42.19 -7.59 3.05
CA CYS A 284 43.16 -7.92 1.99
C CYS A 284 43.38 -6.80 0.95
N LYS A 285 42.41 -5.90 0.72
CA LYS A 285 42.53 -4.80 -0.27
C LYS A 285 43.20 -3.54 0.28
N ILE A 286 43.45 -3.45 1.58
CA ILE A 286 44.22 -2.35 2.20
C ILE A 286 45.74 -2.59 2.04
N LEU A 287 46.15 -3.75 1.49
CA LEU A 287 47.54 -4.14 1.26
C LEU A 287 47.96 -4.24 -0.22
N SER A 288 47.16 -3.69 -1.16
CA SER A 288 47.48 -3.63 -2.60
C SER A 288 47.35 -2.21 -3.13
#